data_AF-A0A955PS87-F1
#
_entry.id   AF-A0A955PS87-F1
#
_cell.length_a   1.000
_cell.length_b   1.000
_cell.length_c   1.000
_cell.angle_alpha   90.00
_cell.angle_beta   90.00
_cell.angle_gamma   90.00
#
_symmetry.space_group_name_H-M   'P 1'
#
loop_
_entity.id
_entity.type
_entity.pdbx_description
1 polymer ?
#
loop_
_entity_poly.entity_id
_entity_poly.type
_entity_poly.pdbx_seq_one_letter_code
_entity_poly.pdbx_strand_id
1 'polypeptide(L)'
;AIPRPSEPFEQDHAEPGEIGPVEKKIYISFMNTDGDSLSSMMRLQSGRFLEQEHGAFPYTWGFLPLAYDLMPGVARLNFEKKLPNDYFACATCGAVYTYPYLLPDTGAYLEYTAHYMNKTGLRTAYMSNWDDDFWWQEMEVPGFHEALCEALPDSLGFVRGMGESPFEPHLWGGCAPYIFCGEGIHSDSDVYETLIDFIEANTNRPLFIFCLVNHGTTLPRMKEAVDKLDPDAVELVRLDGFFRLLEKARDQGLVGDELYPDKTGVQEILAKEARKAWPKKLAEILDHGERAKLSEKEFVATVEDSMTRLVLDRSKTPANDVIAFDAIWDSMHLVRLALNLRGINVNQKSKGVTD
;
A
#
# COMPACT_ATOMS: atom_id res chain seq x y z
N ALA A 1 13.63 -13.57 -31.67
CA ALA A 1 13.10 -12.60 -30.68
C ALA A 1 11.64 -12.95 -30.43
N ILE A 2 11.16 -12.90 -29.18
CA ILE A 2 9.72 -12.98 -28.91
C ILE A 2 9.09 -11.75 -29.58
N PRO A 3 8.09 -11.92 -30.47
CA PRO A 3 7.47 -10.80 -31.14
C PRO A 3 6.83 -9.87 -30.10
N ARG A 4 7.05 -8.56 -30.27
CA ARG A 4 6.34 -7.57 -29.45
C ARG A 4 4.84 -7.65 -29.76
N PRO A 5 3.96 -7.41 -28.79
CA PRO A 5 2.55 -7.29 -29.08
C PRO A 5 2.37 -6.11 -30.05
N SER A 6 1.50 -6.28 -31.05
CA SER A 6 1.14 -5.21 -31.98
C SER A 6 -0.06 -4.41 -31.46
N GLU A 7 -0.91 -5.07 -30.66
CA GLU A 7 -2.11 -4.50 -30.07
C GLU A 7 -1.92 -4.24 -28.58
N PRO A 8 -2.64 -3.27 -28.01
CA PRO A 8 -2.78 -3.14 -26.57
C PRO A 8 -3.32 -4.42 -25.92
N PHE A 9 -2.98 -4.66 -24.66
CA PHE A 9 -3.71 -5.63 -23.87
C PHE A 9 -5.06 -5.04 -23.46
N GLU A 10 -6.10 -5.86 -23.52
CA GLU A 10 -7.43 -5.49 -23.09
C GLU A 10 -7.70 -6.07 -21.70
N GLN A 11 -8.40 -5.28 -20.89
CA GLN A 11 -8.91 -5.69 -19.59
C GLN A 11 -10.33 -5.18 -19.45
N ASP A 12 -11.18 -6.03 -18.88
CA ASP A 12 -12.51 -5.65 -18.45
C ASP A 12 -12.47 -4.59 -17.32
N HIS A 13 -13.32 -3.59 -17.42
CA HIS A 13 -13.44 -2.51 -16.46
C HIS A 13 -14.88 -2.39 -16.00
N ALA A 14 -15.06 -2.16 -14.70
CA ALA A 14 -16.37 -1.85 -14.16
C ALA A 14 -16.93 -0.58 -14.81
N GLU A 15 -18.04 -0.73 -15.53
CA GLU A 15 -18.72 0.38 -16.19
C GLU A 15 -19.83 0.96 -15.31
N PRO A 16 -20.12 2.28 -15.39
CA PRO A 16 -21.12 2.91 -14.52
C PRO A 16 -22.51 2.25 -14.53
N GLY A 17 -22.90 1.64 -15.67
CA GLY A 17 -24.18 0.95 -15.82
C GLY A 17 -24.24 -0.42 -15.14
N GLU A 18 -23.10 -1.01 -14.79
CA GLU A 18 -22.99 -2.34 -14.14
C GLU A 18 -23.02 -2.22 -12.61
N ILE A 19 -22.78 -1.02 -12.09
CA ILE A 19 -22.73 -0.76 -10.66
C ILE A 19 -24.14 -0.72 -10.08
N GLY A 20 -24.41 -1.66 -9.17
CA GLY A 20 -25.63 -1.71 -8.38
C GLY A 20 -25.86 -0.47 -7.50
N PRO A 21 -26.98 -0.39 -6.78
CA PRO A 21 -27.17 0.67 -5.79
C PRO A 21 -26.07 0.60 -4.71
N VAL A 22 -25.63 1.77 -4.24
CA VAL A 22 -24.73 1.83 -3.07
C VAL A 22 -25.56 1.57 -1.83
N GLU A 23 -25.22 0.53 -1.09
CA GLU A 23 -25.92 0.11 0.12
C GLU A 23 -25.17 0.56 1.38
N LYS A 24 -25.79 0.39 2.57
CA LYS A 24 -25.14 0.69 3.85
C LYS A 24 -24.18 -0.44 4.27
N LYS A 25 -23.26 -0.80 3.37
CA LYS A 25 -22.28 -1.87 3.50
C LYS A 25 -20.86 -1.35 3.71
N ILE A 26 -19.94 -2.28 3.90
CA ILE A 26 -18.49 -2.06 3.90
C ILE A 26 -17.95 -2.60 2.57
N TYR A 27 -17.34 -1.73 1.78
CA TYR A 27 -16.71 -2.08 0.52
C TYR A 27 -15.20 -2.14 0.70
N ILE A 28 -14.61 -3.32 0.47
CA ILE A 28 -13.17 -3.54 0.65
C ILE A 28 -12.54 -3.91 -0.69
N SER A 29 -11.45 -3.23 -1.03
CA SER A 29 -10.61 -3.61 -2.18
C SER A 29 -9.20 -3.95 -1.74
N PHE A 30 -8.76 -5.16 -2.09
CA PHE A 30 -7.40 -5.62 -1.86
C PHE A 30 -6.54 -5.38 -3.09
N MET A 31 -5.33 -4.88 -2.90
CA MET A 31 -4.30 -4.80 -3.94
C MET A 31 -2.99 -5.43 -3.47
N ASN A 32 -2.42 -6.33 -4.26
CA ASN A 32 -1.11 -6.90 -4.01
C ASN A 32 0.02 -5.88 -4.28
N THR A 33 0.98 -5.83 -3.37
CA THR A 33 2.26 -5.10 -3.53
C THR A 33 3.19 -5.78 -4.53
N ASP A 34 4.32 -5.12 -4.82
CA ASP A 34 5.44 -5.68 -5.61
C ASP A 34 5.07 -6.06 -7.06
N GLY A 35 3.98 -5.53 -7.60
CA GLY A 35 3.56 -5.74 -8.99
C GLY A 35 4.44 -5.03 -10.03
N ASP A 36 5.25 -4.07 -9.59
CA ASP A 36 6.29 -3.37 -10.33
C ASP A 36 7.56 -4.24 -10.50
N SER A 37 7.73 -5.24 -9.62
CA SER A 37 8.87 -6.13 -9.62
C SER A 37 8.82 -7.12 -10.78
N LEU A 38 9.86 -7.10 -11.62
CA LEU A 38 10.05 -8.07 -12.69
C LEU A 38 10.03 -9.51 -12.15
N SER A 39 10.67 -9.76 -11.00
CA SER A 39 10.71 -11.10 -10.41
C SER A 39 9.34 -11.60 -9.97
N SER A 40 8.49 -10.72 -9.46
CA SER A 40 7.12 -11.08 -9.08
C SER A 40 6.34 -11.48 -10.32
N MET A 41 6.30 -10.63 -11.34
CA MET A 41 5.55 -10.89 -12.57
C MET A 41 6.04 -12.14 -13.34
N MET A 42 7.36 -12.34 -13.44
CA MET A 42 7.95 -13.53 -14.08
C MET A 42 7.53 -14.83 -13.41
N ARG A 43 7.18 -14.79 -12.12
CA ARG A 43 6.76 -15.95 -11.34
C ARG A 43 5.25 -16.02 -11.17
N LEU A 44 4.48 -15.42 -12.09
CA LEU A 44 3.01 -15.30 -12.01
C LEU A 44 2.60 -14.77 -10.64
N GLN A 45 3.10 -13.55 -10.40
CA GLN A 45 3.01 -12.78 -9.17
C GLN A 45 3.42 -13.62 -7.95
N SER A 46 4.70 -13.99 -7.96
CA SER A 46 5.39 -14.71 -6.87
C SER A 46 4.77 -16.06 -6.50
N GLY A 47 4.09 -16.71 -7.46
CA GLY A 47 3.49 -18.04 -7.31
C GLY A 47 2.03 -18.01 -6.87
N ARG A 48 1.45 -16.84 -6.59
CA ARG A 48 0.07 -16.72 -6.08
C ARG A 48 -0.98 -17.19 -7.08
N PHE A 49 -0.71 -17.03 -8.38
CA PHE A 49 -1.60 -17.51 -9.44
C PHE A 49 -1.72 -19.04 -9.46
N LEU A 50 -0.79 -19.75 -8.81
CA LEU A 50 -0.77 -21.21 -8.73
C LEU A 50 -1.40 -21.74 -7.43
N GLU A 51 -1.79 -20.86 -6.52
CA GLU A 51 -2.49 -21.23 -5.29
C GLU A 51 -3.93 -21.64 -5.62
N GLN A 52 -4.50 -22.55 -4.83
CA GLN A 52 -5.83 -23.09 -5.08
C GLN A 52 -6.93 -22.02 -4.95
N GLU A 53 -6.66 -21.00 -4.13
CA GLU A 53 -7.55 -19.90 -3.79
C GLU A 53 -7.52 -18.76 -4.84
N HIS A 54 -6.68 -18.87 -5.87
CA HIS A 54 -6.62 -17.90 -6.95
C HIS A 54 -7.99 -17.73 -7.63
N GLY A 55 -8.49 -16.50 -7.67
CA GLY A 55 -9.81 -16.15 -8.19
C GLY A 55 -10.98 -16.45 -7.26
N ALA A 56 -10.75 -16.89 -6.02
CA ALA A 56 -11.84 -17.22 -5.08
C ALA A 56 -12.59 -16.00 -4.53
N PHE A 57 -11.99 -14.81 -4.59
CA PHE A 57 -12.58 -13.53 -4.18
C PHE A 57 -11.96 -12.39 -5.01
N PRO A 58 -12.62 -11.22 -5.11
CA PRO A 58 -12.07 -10.07 -5.83
C PRO A 58 -10.70 -9.66 -5.30
N TYR A 59 -9.72 -9.56 -6.19
CA TYR A 59 -8.34 -9.26 -5.83
C TYR A 59 -7.65 -8.46 -6.93
N THR A 60 -7.03 -7.35 -6.54
CA THR A 60 -6.28 -6.51 -7.47
C THR A 60 -4.80 -6.84 -7.40
N TRP A 61 -4.17 -6.91 -8.55
CA TRP A 61 -2.78 -7.22 -8.74
C TRP A 61 -2.07 -5.98 -9.28
N GLY A 62 -1.00 -5.55 -8.63
CA GLY A 62 -0.09 -4.59 -9.28
C GLY A 62 0.47 -5.18 -10.57
N PHE A 63 0.60 -4.35 -11.59
CA PHE A 63 1.14 -4.73 -12.89
C PHE A 63 2.10 -3.65 -13.38
N LEU A 64 3.33 -4.03 -13.75
CA LEU A 64 4.31 -3.14 -14.36
C LEU A 64 3.91 -2.82 -15.80
N PRO A 65 3.49 -1.58 -16.13
CA PRO A 65 3.03 -1.25 -17.49
C PRO A 65 4.15 -1.44 -18.54
N LEU A 66 5.40 -1.09 -18.18
CA LEU A 66 6.56 -1.25 -19.07
C LEU A 66 6.87 -2.73 -19.42
N ALA A 67 6.29 -3.71 -18.70
CA ALA A 67 6.40 -5.13 -19.02
C ALA A 67 5.93 -5.45 -20.45
N TYR A 68 5.04 -4.62 -21.03
CA TYR A 68 4.61 -4.73 -22.43
C TYR A 68 5.79 -4.79 -23.41
N ASP A 69 6.82 -3.95 -23.21
CA ASP A 69 8.00 -3.92 -24.08
C ASP A 69 9.18 -4.71 -23.49
N LEU A 70 9.33 -4.75 -22.16
CA LEU A 70 10.44 -5.44 -21.50
C LEU A 70 10.32 -6.96 -21.51
N MET A 71 9.13 -7.48 -21.26
CA MET A 71 8.88 -8.93 -21.11
C MET A 71 7.51 -9.32 -21.69
N PRO A 72 7.28 -9.09 -23.00
CA PRO A 72 5.96 -9.20 -23.62
C PRO A 72 5.30 -10.57 -23.46
N GLY A 73 6.10 -11.65 -23.45
CA GLY A 73 5.59 -13.00 -23.21
C GLY A 73 5.10 -13.22 -21.78
N VAL A 74 5.79 -12.64 -20.79
CA VAL A 74 5.40 -12.70 -19.36
C VAL A 74 4.17 -11.84 -19.13
N ALA A 75 4.16 -10.64 -19.70
CA ALA A 75 3.04 -9.71 -19.61
C ALA A 75 1.76 -10.35 -20.18
N ARG A 76 1.83 -10.91 -21.40
CA ARG A 76 0.72 -11.65 -22.01
C ARG A 76 0.28 -12.84 -21.17
N LEU A 77 1.23 -13.63 -20.65
CA LEU A 77 0.90 -14.80 -19.82
C LEU A 77 0.13 -14.41 -18.54
N ASN A 78 0.44 -13.27 -17.91
CA ASN A 78 -0.31 -12.78 -16.76
C ASN A 78 -1.77 -12.45 -17.16
N PHE A 79 -1.98 -11.77 -18.29
CA PHE A 79 -3.33 -11.50 -18.82
C PHE A 79 -4.09 -12.78 -19.21
N GLU A 80 -3.43 -13.75 -19.83
CA GLU A 80 -4.05 -15.04 -20.19
C GLU A 80 -4.42 -15.91 -18.98
N LYS A 81 -3.72 -15.72 -17.85
CA LYS A 81 -3.95 -16.46 -16.59
C LYS A 81 -4.89 -15.76 -15.62
N LYS A 82 -5.22 -14.50 -15.87
CA LYS A 82 -6.18 -13.71 -15.12
C LYS A 82 -7.55 -14.40 -15.11
N LEU A 83 -8.17 -14.47 -13.94
CA LEU A 83 -9.53 -14.95 -13.69
C LEU A 83 -10.52 -13.77 -13.56
N PRO A 84 -11.84 -14.02 -13.54
CA PRO A 84 -12.85 -12.96 -13.51
C PRO A 84 -12.74 -12.00 -12.30
N ASN A 85 -12.39 -12.56 -11.14
CA ASN A 85 -12.23 -11.82 -9.89
C ASN A 85 -10.91 -11.04 -9.78
N ASP A 86 -9.97 -11.27 -10.71
CA ASP A 86 -8.72 -10.53 -10.73
C ASP A 86 -8.91 -9.18 -11.42
N TYR A 87 -8.09 -8.21 -11.04
CA TYR A 87 -7.95 -6.94 -11.76
C TYR A 87 -6.49 -6.50 -11.74
N PHE A 88 -5.96 -6.00 -12.86
CA PHE A 88 -4.64 -5.39 -12.91
C PHE A 88 -4.75 -3.88 -12.72
N ALA A 89 -3.99 -3.36 -11.77
CA ALA A 89 -3.76 -1.93 -11.56
C ALA A 89 -2.31 -1.60 -11.92
N CYS A 90 -2.05 -0.40 -12.43
CA CYS A 90 -0.68 0.08 -12.62
C CYS A 90 0.04 0.08 -11.26
N ALA A 91 1.14 -0.65 -11.16
CA ALA A 91 1.91 -0.77 -9.94
C ALA A 91 2.65 0.54 -9.57
N THR A 92 3.12 0.57 -8.33
CA THR A 92 3.89 1.64 -7.69
C THR A 92 5.19 1.94 -8.48
N CYS A 93 5.42 3.12 -9.07
CA CYS A 93 4.55 4.29 -9.22
C CYS A 93 4.54 4.75 -10.69
N GLY A 94 3.74 4.08 -11.53
CA GLY A 94 3.55 4.43 -12.94
C GLY A 94 4.20 3.43 -13.89
N ALA A 95 4.81 3.91 -14.98
CA ALA A 95 5.44 3.05 -15.99
C ALA A 95 6.47 2.07 -15.40
N VAL A 96 7.23 2.52 -14.40
CA VAL A 96 8.23 1.77 -13.64
C VAL A 96 8.28 2.25 -12.18
N TYR A 97 8.93 1.50 -11.30
CA TYR A 97 9.14 1.99 -9.95
C TYR A 97 10.12 3.17 -9.93
N THR A 98 9.60 4.33 -9.55
CA THR A 98 10.32 5.55 -9.20
C THR A 98 9.45 6.37 -8.26
N TYR A 99 9.96 7.49 -7.73
CA TYR A 99 9.11 8.51 -7.13
C TYR A 99 9.04 9.70 -8.08
N PRO A 100 7.89 9.95 -8.73
CA PRO A 100 7.77 10.98 -9.77
C PRO A 100 8.27 12.37 -9.38
N TYR A 101 8.19 12.75 -8.09
CA TYR A 101 8.69 14.03 -7.58
C TYR A 101 10.22 14.19 -7.65
N LEU A 102 10.97 13.10 -7.74
CA LEU A 102 12.43 13.12 -7.87
C LEU A 102 12.89 13.29 -9.32
N LEU A 103 11.99 13.17 -10.29
CA LEU A 103 12.35 13.26 -11.70
C LEU A 103 12.45 14.73 -12.13
N PRO A 104 13.45 15.10 -12.96
CA PRO A 104 13.58 16.47 -13.46
C PRO A 104 12.35 16.96 -14.26
N ASP A 105 11.65 16.02 -14.90
CA ASP A 105 10.44 16.28 -15.67
C ASP A 105 9.38 15.24 -15.31
N THR A 106 8.63 15.53 -14.24
CA THR A 106 7.51 14.70 -13.80
C THR A 106 6.43 14.59 -14.88
N GLY A 107 6.16 15.65 -15.63
CA GLY A 107 5.13 15.66 -16.68
C GLY A 107 5.42 14.65 -17.78
N ALA A 108 6.64 14.68 -18.34
CA ALA A 108 7.08 13.71 -19.35
C ALA A 108 7.02 12.26 -18.83
N TYR A 109 7.30 12.03 -17.55
CA TYR A 109 7.17 10.71 -16.94
C TYR A 109 5.71 10.25 -16.80
N LEU A 110 4.80 11.16 -16.46
CA LEU A 110 3.37 10.82 -16.38
C LEU A 110 2.78 10.56 -17.77
N GLU A 111 3.20 11.31 -18.81
CA GLU A 111 2.85 11.00 -20.21
C GLU A 111 3.37 9.62 -20.63
N TYR A 112 4.61 9.28 -20.24
CA TYR A 112 5.19 7.96 -20.48
C TYR A 112 4.41 6.86 -19.75
N THR A 113 3.94 7.14 -18.54
CA THR A 113 3.05 6.26 -17.76
C THR A 113 1.72 6.07 -18.48
N ALA A 114 1.08 7.14 -18.96
CA ALA A 114 -0.17 7.08 -19.72
C ALA A 114 -0.04 6.20 -20.97
N HIS A 115 1.04 6.38 -21.72
CA HIS A 115 1.34 5.57 -22.90
C HIS A 115 1.38 4.08 -22.60
N TYR A 116 2.05 3.65 -21.52
CA TYR A 116 2.13 2.23 -21.18
C TYR A 116 0.87 1.69 -20.51
N MET A 117 0.17 2.50 -19.71
CA MET A 117 -1.15 2.14 -19.18
C MET A 117 -2.13 1.87 -20.32
N ASN A 118 -2.15 2.72 -21.36
CA ASN A 118 -2.96 2.51 -22.56
C ASN A 118 -2.59 1.24 -23.31
N LYS A 119 -1.28 0.95 -23.46
CA LYS A 119 -0.81 -0.32 -24.07
C LYS A 119 -1.17 -1.56 -23.26
N THR A 120 -1.43 -1.42 -21.97
CA THR A 120 -1.71 -2.54 -21.07
C THR A 120 -3.16 -2.57 -20.59
N GLY A 121 -4.02 -1.68 -21.08
CA GLY A 121 -5.44 -1.63 -20.68
C GLY A 121 -5.63 -1.35 -19.19
N LEU A 122 -4.73 -0.60 -18.57
CA LEU A 122 -4.81 -0.26 -17.14
C LEU A 122 -5.48 1.09 -16.97
N ARG A 123 -6.48 1.16 -16.07
CA ARG A 123 -7.22 2.40 -15.78
C ARG A 123 -7.22 2.78 -14.30
N THR A 124 -6.44 2.10 -13.48
CA THR A 124 -6.17 2.53 -12.10
C THR A 124 -4.68 2.50 -11.88
N ALA A 125 -4.17 3.37 -11.02
CA ALA A 125 -2.74 3.42 -10.74
C ALA A 125 -2.46 3.61 -9.25
N TYR A 126 -1.50 2.84 -8.77
CA TYR A 126 -0.83 3.11 -7.51
C TYR A 126 0.24 4.17 -7.77
N MET A 127 0.02 5.38 -7.28
CA MET A 127 0.95 6.50 -7.39
C MET A 127 1.35 6.88 -5.97
N SER A 128 2.64 6.83 -5.65
CA SER A 128 3.15 7.28 -4.35
C SER A 128 4.45 8.05 -4.51
N ASN A 129 4.68 9.01 -3.63
CA ASN A 129 5.95 9.73 -3.52
C ASN A 129 6.52 9.52 -2.12
N TRP A 130 7.60 8.76 -1.97
CA TRP A 130 8.21 8.52 -0.66
C TRP A 130 9.53 9.27 -0.51
N ASP A 131 9.80 9.75 0.70
CA ASP A 131 11.08 10.32 1.09
C ASP A 131 11.43 9.80 2.48
N ASP A 132 12.67 9.35 2.61
CA ASP A 132 13.20 8.93 3.89
C ASP A 132 13.42 10.13 4.83
N ASP A 133 13.24 11.38 4.43
CA ASP A 133 13.20 12.49 5.40
C ASP A 133 11.81 12.64 6.06
N PHE A 134 10.79 11.98 5.50
CA PHE A 134 9.38 12.13 5.89
C PHE A 134 8.82 10.86 6.52
N TRP A 135 9.68 10.10 7.22
CA TRP A 135 9.40 8.83 7.89
C TRP A 135 7.94 8.67 8.34
N TRP A 136 7.33 7.54 7.97
CA TRP A 136 5.96 7.15 8.33
C TRP A 136 4.84 7.95 7.66
N GLN A 137 5.17 8.84 6.74
CA GLN A 137 4.21 9.53 5.89
C GLN A 137 4.71 9.56 4.45
N GLU A 138 3.78 9.60 3.51
CA GLU A 138 4.10 9.89 2.13
C GLU A 138 4.44 11.39 1.97
N MET A 139 5.29 11.71 0.99
CA MET A 139 5.60 13.09 0.63
C MET A 139 4.37 13.85 0.18
N GLU A 140 4.23 15.07 0.70
CA GLU A 140 3.30 16.03 0.17
C GLU A 140 3.93 16.73 -1.04
N VAL A 141 3.35 16.50 -2.22
CA VAL A 141 3.79 17.12 -3.48
C VAL A 141 2.64 17.99 -3.99
N PRO A 142 2.67 19.30 -3.74
CA PRO A 142 1.60 20.21 -4.17
C PRO A 142 1.37 20.14 -5.68
N GLY A 143 0.11 20.09 -6.11
CA GLY A 143 -0.24 20.02 -7.54
C GLY A 143 -0.10 18.64 -8.16
N PHE A 144 0.34 17.62 -7.41
CA PHE A 144 0.60 16.30 -8.00
C PHE A 144 -0.68 15.57 -8.41
N HIS A 145 -1.77 15.70 -7.66
CA HIS A 145 -3.06 15.09 -8.04
C HIS A 145 -3.61 15.72 -9.33
N GLU A 146 -3.47 17.02 -9.49
CA GLU A 146 -3.83 17.74 -10.70
C GLU A 146 -2.97 17.30 -11.89
N ALA A 147 -1.66 17.15 -11.69
CA ALA A 147 -0.74 16.65 -12.72
C ALA A 147 -1.05 15.21 -13.14
N LEU A 148 -1.40 14.34 -12.17
CA LEU A 148 -1.91 12.99 -12.47
C LEU A 148 -3.16 13.08 -13.34
N CYS A 149 -4.08 13.98 -13.01
CA CYS A 149 -5.31 14.11 -13.76
C CYS A 149 -5.18 14.71 -15.15
N GLU A 150 -4.23 15.61 -15.35
CA GLU A 150 -3.90 16.13 -16.68
C GLU A 150 -3.27 15.04 -17.56
N ALA A 151 -2.33 14.27 -17.01
CA ALA A 151 -1.59 13.27 -17.78
C ALA A 151 -2.34 11.93 -17.96
N LEU A 152 -3.23 11.58 -17.03
CA LEU A 152 -3.94 10.30 -16.99
C LEU A 152 -5.47 10.48 -16.93
N PRO A 153 -6.07 11.22 -17.88
CA PRO A 153 -7.48 11.66 -17.80
C PRO A 153 -8.49 10.51 -17.86
N ASP A 154 -8.10 9.36 -18.43
CA ASP A 154 -8.97 8.18 -18.56
C ASP A 154 -8.92 7.24 -17.34
N SER A 155 -8.16 7.59 -16.30
CA SER A 155 -8.06 6.80 -15.06
C SER A 155 -9.38 6.83 -14.30
N LEU A 156 -9.78 5.68 -13.76
CA LEU A 156 -10.91 5.51 -12.85
C LEU A 156 -10.58 6.00 -11.44
N GLY A 157 -9.30 5.99 -11.08
CA GLY A 157 -8.84 6.38 -9.76
C GLY A 157 -7.39 6.02 -9.50
N PHE A 158 -6.84 6.70 -8.51
CA PHE A 158 -5.47 6.53 -8.04
C PHE A 158 -5.49 6.03 -6.60
N VAL A 159 -4.57 5.15 -6.26
CA VAL A 159 -4.31 4.76 -4.87
C VAL A 159 -2.90 5.15 -4.46
N ARG A 160 -2.67 5.35 -3.17
CA ARG A 160 -1.37 5.76 -2.61
C ARG A 160 -1.17 5.22 -1.19
N GLY A 161 0.00 5.52 -0.63
CA GLY A 161 0.28 5.29 0.79
C GLY A 161 0.96 3.96 1.08
N MET A 162 2.26 3.86 0.77
CA MET A 162 3.09 2.73 1.19
C MET A 162 3.24 2.65 2.72
N GLY A 163 2.93 3.74 3.43
CA GLY A 163 3.04 3.84 4.88
C GLY A 163 1.76 3.54 5.66
N GLU A 164 0.63 3.28 4.98
CA GLU A 164 -0.68 2.95 5.57
C GLU A 164 -1.15 3.93 6.66
N SER A 165 -2.14 4.74 6.36
CA SER A 165 -2.60 5.71 7.34
C SER A 165 -4.01 6.18 7.05
N PRO A 166 -4.99 5.79 7.88
CA PRO A 166 -6.35 6.31 7.81
C PRO A 166 -6.46 7.78 8.25
N PHE A 167 -5.35 8.42 8.66
CA PHE A 167 -5.29 9.83 9.01
C PHE A 167 -4.88 10.70 7.83
N GLU A 168 -4.34 10.11 6.76
CA GLU A 168 -3.96 10.86 5.57
C GLU A 168 -5.18 11.30 4.77
N PRO A 169 -5.12 12.49 4.15
CA PRO A 169 -6.22 12.99 3.36
C PRO A 169 -6.39 12.17 2.08
N HIS A 170 -7.65 11.97 1.70
CA HIS A 170 -8.02 11.53 0.37
C HIS A 170 -8.22 12.78 -0.50
N LEU A 171 -7.75 12.76 -1.74
CA LEU A 171 -7.91 13.89 -2.65
C LEU A 171 -9.03 13.61 -3.64
N TRP A 172 -9.85 14.63 -3.86
CA TRP A 172 -11.06 14.58 -4.65
C TRP A 172 -11.05 15.69 -5.69
N GLY A 173 -11.81 15.49 -6.77
CA GLY A 173 -11.89 16.45 -7.87
C GLY A 173 -10.89 16.15 -8.99
N GLY A 174 -10.92 16.98 -10.03
CA GLY A 174 -10.20 16.72 -11.28
C GLY A 174 -10.86 15.60 -12.09
N CYS A 175 -10.04 14.64 -12.52
CA CYS A 175 -10.42 13.47 -13.32
C CYS A 175 -10.93 12.28 -12.50
N ALA A 176 -10.34 12.01 -11.32
CA ALA A 176 -10.54 10.78 -10.58
C ALA A 176 -10.10 10.88 -9.11
N PRO A 177 -10.68 10.10 -8.17
CA PRO A 177 -10.28 10.09 -6.77
C PRO A 177 -8.84 9.61 -6.55
N TYR A 178 -8.16 10.14 -5.53
CA TYR A 178 -6.83 9.69 -5.11
C TYR A 178 -6.86 9.25 -3.64
N ILE A 179 -6.91 7.93 -3.45
CA ILE A 179 -7.29 7.30 -2.19
C ILE A 179 -6.06 6.73 -1.48
N PHE A 180 -5.82 7.21 -0.26
CA PHE A 180 -4.79 6.67 0.61
C PHE A 180 -5.15 5.28 1.14
N CYS A 181 -4.15 4.42 1.30
CA CYS A 181 -4.28 3.11 1.92
C CYS A 181 -4.78 3.24 3.37
N GLY A 182 -5.99 2.75 3.62
CA GLY A 182 -6.57 2.75 4.95
C GLY A 182 -5.84 1.79 5.88
N GLU A 183 -5.57 0.58 5.41
CA GLU A 183 -4.97 -0.49 6.22
C GLU A 183 -4.08 -1.41 5.39
N GLY A 184 -2.93 -1.83 5.93
CA GLY A 184 -2.06 -2.81 5.28
C GLY A 184 -2.23 -4.20 5.84
N ILE A 185 -2.16 -5.19 4.96
CA ILE A 185 -2.30 -6.59 5.34
C ILE A 185 -0.93 -7.26 5.31
N HIS A 186 -0.37 -7.44 6.51
CA HIS A 186 0.98 -7.94 6.72
C HIS A 186 1.01 -9.42 7.06
N SER A 187 2.13 -10.08 6.72
CA SER A 187 2.29 -11.52 6.95
C SER A 187 2.48 -11.90 8.42
N ASP A 188 2.82 -10.94 9.27
CA ASP A 188 3.02 -11.10 10.71
C ASP A 188 1.78 -10.70 11.54
N SER A 189 0.70 -10.26 10.89
CA SER A 189 -0.58 -9.94 11.53
C SER A 189 -1.66 -11.01 11.24
N ASP A 190 -2.69 -11.03 12.09
CA ASP A 190 -3.93 -11.75 11.80
C ASP A 190 -4.78 -10.88 10.88
N VAL A 191 -5.04 -11.38 9.67
CA VAL A 191 -5.74 -10.62 8.62
C VAL A 191 -7.18 -10.31 9.04
N TYR A 192 -7.88 -11.25 9.69
CA TYR A 192 -9.26 -11.05 10.08
C TYR A 192 -9.38 -10.01 11.19
N GLU A 193 -8.56 -10.14 12.24
CA GLU A 193 -8.55 -9.19 13.35
C GLU A 193 -8.17 -7.78 12.87
N THR A 194 -7.20 -7.67 11.94
CA THR A 194 -6.82 -6.39 11.32
C THR A 194 -8.01 -5.72 10.64
N LEU A 195 -8.75 -6.48 9.82
CA LEU A 195 -9.93 -5.96 9.11
C LEU A 195 -11.07 -5.59 10.06
N ILE A 196 -11.36 -6.44 11.06
CA ILE A 196 -12.45 -6.20 12.01
C ILE A 196 -12.14 -5.03 12.93
N ASP A 197 -10.93 -4.93 13.49
CA ASP A 197 -10.51 -3.78 14.30
C ASP A 197 -10.75 -2.48 13.50
N PHE A 198 -10.32 -2.42 12.23
CA PHE A 198 -10.53 -1.24 11.38
C PHE A 198 -12.00 -0.95 11.07
N ILE A 199 -12.80 -1.99 10.77
CA ILE A 199 -14.23 -1.87 10.48
C ILE A 199 -15.01 -1.35 11.70
N GLU A 200 -14.67 -1.83 12.90
CA GLU A 200 -15.30 -1.42 14.16
C GLU A 200 -14.88 -0.01 14.56
N ALA A 201 -13.63 0.37 14.29
CA ALA A 201 -13.11 1.72 14.51
C ALA A 201 -13.75 2.79 13.63
N ASN A 202 -14.33 2.40 12.49
CA ASN A 202 -14.95 3.31 11.53
C ASN A 202 -16.46 3.02 11.40
N THR A 203 -17.29 3.81 12.08
CA THR A 203 -18.74 3.54 12.16
C THR A 203 -19.54 4.09 10.98
N ASN A 204 -18.96 4.88 10.08
CA ASN A 204 -19.66 5.45 8.93
C ASN A 204 -20.08 4.36 7.93
N ARG A 205 -21.27 4.51 7.31
CA ARG A 205 -21.74 3.61 6.25
C ARG A 205 -22.38 4.42 5.10
N PRO A 206 -22.08 4.12 3.82
CA PRO A 206 -21.13 3.11 3.36
C PRO A 206 -19.68 3.39 3.81
N LEU A 207 -18.94 2.34 4.12
CA LEU A 207 -17.52 2.40 4.45
C LEU A 207 -16.73 1.89 3.25
N PHE A 208 -15.67 2.60 2.86
CA PHE A 208 -14.78 2.19 1.77
C PHE A 208 -13.37 2.01 2.31
N ILE A 209 -12.81 0.82 2.13
CA ILE A 209 -11.47 0.48 2.61
C ILE A 209 -10.62 -0.01 1.43
N PHE A 210 -9.60 0.76 1.09
CA PHE A 210 -8.53 0.28 0.22
C PHE A 210 -7.43 -0.32 1.10
N CYS A 211 -7.15 -1.61 0.87
CA CYS A 211 -6.16 -2.39 1.61
C CYS A 211 -5.00 -2.80 0.72
N LEU A 212 -3.78 -2.49 1.16
CA LEU A 212 -2.55 -2.91 0.49
C LEU A 212 -2.07 -4.23 1.09
N VAL A 213 -1.92 -5.27 0.28
CA VAL A 213 -1.55 -6.62 0.73
C VAL A 213 -0.06 -6.85 0.48
N ASN A 214 0.69 -7.06 1.57
CA ASN A 214 2.11 -7.35 1.51
C ASN A 214 2.39 -8.66 0.74
N HIS A 215 3.45 -8.70 -0.08
CA HIS A 215 3.80 -9.87 -0.88
C HIS A 215 4.01 -11.17 -0.07
N GLY A 216 4.37 -11.04 1.21
CA GLY A 216 4.51 -12.17 2.13
C GLY A 216 3.17 -12.83 2.50
N THR A 217 2.06 -12.12 2.39
CA THR A 217 0.71 -12.61 2.71
C THR A 217 0.18 -13.48 1.57
N THR A 218 -0.37 -14.66 1.90
CA THR A 218 -0.79 -15.67 0.92
C THR A 218 -2.30 -15.63 0.64
N LEU A 219 -2.75 -16.07 -0.54
CA LEU A 219 -4.19 -16.16 -0.82
C LEU A 219 -4.92 -17.11 0.13
N PRO A 220 -4.37 -18.27 0.56
CA PRO A 220 -4.97 -19.08 1.63
C PRO A 220 -5.27 -18.30 2.91
N ARG A 221 -4.33 -17.47 3.37
CA ARG A 221 -4.51 -16.66 4.59
C ARG A 221 -5.57 -15.58 4.39
N MET A 222 -5.55 -14.90 3.25
CA MET A 222 -6.59 -13.94 2.89
C MET A 222 -7.96 -14.60 2.85
N LYS A 223 -8.07 -15.77 2.22
CA LYS A 223 -9.31 -16.53 2.08
C LYS A 223 -9.87 -16.94 3.44
N GLU A 224 -9.03 -17.41 4.35
CA GLU A 224 -9.45 -17.76 5.72
C GLU A 224 -10.07 -16.56 6.45
N ALA A 225 -9.50 -15.36 6.29
CA ALA A 225 -10.04 -14.15 6.91
C ALA A 225 -11.33 -13.69 6.23
N VAL A 226 -11.35 -13.68 4.89
CA VAL A 226 -12.52 -13.31 4.09
C VAL A 226 -13.73 -14.19 4.39
N ASP A 227 -13.53 -15.50 4.57
CA ASP A 227 -14.61 -16.45 4.89
C ASP A 227 -15.26 -16.23 6.26
N LYS A 228 -14.61 -15.46 7.15
CA LYS A 228 -15.14 -15.09 8.46
C LYS A 228 -15.93 -13.76 8.42
N LEU A 229 -15.82 -12.98 7.34
CA LEU A 229 -16.55 -11.72 7.19
C LEU A 229 -18.03 -12.00 6.89
N ASP A 230 -18.92 -11.18 7.43
CA ASP A 230 -20.36 -11.26 7.16
C ASP A 230 -20.64 -10.80 5.71
N PRO A 231 -21.06 -11.69 4.80
CA PRO A 231 -21.28 -11.34 3.39
C PRO A 231 -22.49 -10.41 3.17
N ASP A 232 -23.39 -10.28 4.16
CA ASP A 232 -24.50 -9.33 4.09
C ASP A 232 -24.05 -7.90 4.46
N ALA A 233 -22.98 -7.78 5.26
CA ALA A 233 -22.43 -6.50 5.70
C ALA A 233 -21.21 -6.03 4.89
N VAL A 234 -20.40 -6.98 4.40
CA VAL A 234 -19.14 -6.72 3.71
C VAL A 234 -19.21 -7.19 2.25
N GLU A 235 -18.84 -6.30 1.35
CA GLU A 235 -18.74 -6.56 -0.07
C GLU A 235 -17.28 -6.36 -0.52
N LEU A 236 -16.66 -7.45 -0.98
CA LEU A 236 -15.33 -7.39 -1.57
C LEU A 236 -15.46 -6.98 -3.04
N VAL A 237 -14.60 -6.06 -3.48
CA VAL A 237 -14.65 -5.52 -4.84
C VAL A 237 -13.25 -5.39 -5.44
N ARG A 238 -13.17 -5.57 -6.76
CA ARG A 238 -11.99 -5.19 -7.55
C ARG A 238 -11.78 -3.68 -7.46
N LEU A 239 -10.56 -3.21 -7.69
CA LEU A 239 -10.24 -1.78 -7.50
C LEU A 239 -10.99 -0.85 -8.46
N ASP A 240 -11.28 -1.30 -9.68
CA ASP A 240 -12.16 -0.57 -10.61
C ASP A 240 -13.58 -0.42 -10.06
N GLY A 241 -14.19 -1.53 -9.60
CA GLY A 241 -15.51 -1.53 -8.97
C GLY A 241 -15.55 -0.65 -7.72
N PHE A 242 -14.49 -0.67 -6.91
CA PHE A 242 -14.32 0.19 -5.74
C PHE A 242 -14.44 1.68 -6.11
N PHE A 243 -13.68 2.13 -7.12
CA PHE A 243 -13.74 3.53 -7.55
C PHE A 243 -15.10 3.91 -8.10
N ARG A 244 -15.76 3.04 -8.86
CA ARG A 244 -17.09 3.31 -9.39
C ARG A 244 -18.17 3.40 -8.30
N LEU A 245 -18.12 2.50 -7.32
CA LEU A 245 -19.01 2.56 -6.16
C LEU A 245 -18.76 3.82 -5.34
N LEU A 246 -17.49 4.20 -5.16
CA LEU A 246 -17.11 5.41 -4.42
C LEU A 246 -17.56 6.69 -5.11
N GLU A 247 -17.34 6.80 -6.43
CA GLU A 247 -17.84 7.89 -7.28
C GLU A 247 -19.36 8.04 -7.14
N LYS A 248 -20.09 6.93 -7.33
CA LYS A 248 -21.55 6.90 -7.18
C LYS A 248 -22.02 7.27 -5.76
N ALA A 249 -21.32 6.80 -4.73
CA ALA A 249 -21.64 7.12 -3.33
C ALA A 249 -21.45 8.62 -3.05
N ARG A 250 -20.40 9.22 -3.60
CA ARG A 250 -20.11 10.66 -3.51
C ARG A 250 -21.16 11.49 -4.24
N ASP A 251 -21.52 11.12 -5.47
CA ASP A 251 -22.57 11.79 -6.24
C ASP A 251 -23.93 11.77 -5.55
N GLN A 252 -24.20 10.71 -4.77
CA GLN A 252 -25.41 10.57 -3.95
C GLN A 252 -25.31 11.27 -2.59
N GLY A 253 -24.17 11.87 -2.25
CA GLY A 253 -23.93 12.52 -0.96
C GLY A 253 -23.84 11.55 0.23
N LEU A 254 -23.57 10.27 -0.03
CA LEU A 254 -23.40 9.24 1.01
C LEU A 254 -22.00 9.23 1.62
N VAL A 255 -21.00 9.76 0.90
CA VAL A 255 -19.61 9.91 1.32
C VAL A 255 -19.20 11.37 1.15
N GLY A 256 -18.56 11.93 2.18
CA GLY A 256 -18.04 13.30 2.16
C GLY A 256 -16.58 13.39 1.70
N ASP A 257 -15.92 14.51 2.02
CA ASP A 257 -14.49 14.70 1.70
C ASP A 257 -13.56 13.90 2.63
N GLU A 258 -14.03 13.50 3.81
CA GLU A 258 -13.30 12.61 4.71
C GLU A 258 -13.91 11.21 4.61
N LEU A 259 -13.14 10.23 4.12
CA LEU A 259 -13.59 8.84 3.99
C LEU A 259 -13.78 8.17 5.37
N TYR A 260 -12.97 8.60 6.34
CA TYR A 260 -12.97 8.17 7.73
C TYR A 260 -13.20 9.40 8.63
N PRO A 261 -14.44 9.91 8.76
CA PRO A 261 -14.69 11.20 9.40
C PRO A 261 -14.53 11.17 10.93
N ASP A 262 -14.78 10.02 11.56
CA ASP A 262 -14.50 9.80 12.98
C ASP A 262 -13.18 9.05 13.13
N LYS A 263 -12.18 9.72 13.70
CA LYS A 263 -10.84 9.15 13.89
C LYS A 263 -10.63 8.52 15.27
N THR A 264 -11.64 8.55 16.16
CA THR A 264 -11.47 8.13 17.55
C THR A 264 -11.16 6.65 17.69
N GLY A 265 -11.92 5.76 17.04
CA GLY A 265 -11.66 4.32 17.05
C GLY A 265 -10.29 3.97 16.48
N VAL A 266 -9.87 4.65 15.42
CA VAL A 266 -8.56 4.45 14.81
C VAL A 266 -7.41 4.91 15.72
N GLN A 267 -7.60 6.02 16.45
CA GLN A 267 -6.65 6.44 17.48
C GLN A 267 -6.54 5.40 18.61
N GLU A 268 -7.63 4.74 18.97
CA GLU A 268 -7.63 3.67 19.97
C GLU A 268 -6.87 2.42 19.48
N ILE A 269 -6.99 2.06 18.20
CA ILE A 269 -6.15 1.01 17.57
C ILE A 269 -4.68 1.37 17.73
N LEU A 270 -4.25 2.56 17.29
CA LEU A 270 -2.85 2.98 17.40
C LEU A 270 -2.34 2.95 18.85
N ALA A 271 -3.19 3.33 19.81
CA ALA A 271 -2.83 3.28 21.23
C ALA A 271 -2.74 1.83 21.76
N LYS A 272 -3.63 0.93 21.34
CA LYS A 272 -3.59 -0.51 21.66
C LYS A 272 -2.31 -1.15 21.11
N GLU A 273 -1.98 -0.89 19.86
CA GLU A 273 -0.75 -1.35 19.21
C GLU A 273 0.49 -0.77 19.88
N ALA A 274 0.48 0.52 20.20
CA ALA A 274 1.59 1.15 20.90
C ALA A 274 1.85 0.52 22.27
N ARG A 275 0.79 0.24 23.06
CA ARG A 275 0.90 -0.49 24.33
C ARG A 275 1.48 -1.88 24.16
N LYS A 276 1.07 -2.60 23.11
CA LYS A 276 1.54 -3.96 22.80
C LYS A 276 3.02 -3.97 22.38
N ALA A 277 3.43 -3.01 21.56
CA ALA A 277 4.79 -2.93 21.01
C ALA A 277 5.83 -2.36 22.00
N TRP A 278 5.39 -1.50 22.93
CA TRP A 278 6.27 -0.77 23.84
C TRP A 278 7.28 -1.64 24.61
N PRO A 279 6.89 -2.75 25.27
CA PRO A 279 7.83 -3.52 26.09
C PRO A 279 8.96 -4.13 25.26
N LYS A 280 8.65 -4.67 24.07
CA LYS A 280 9.63 -5.23 23.15
C LYS A 280 10.61 -4.15 22.70
N LYS A 281 10.09 -2.98 22.30
CA LYS A 281 10.93 -1.91 21.75
C LYS A 281 11.83 -1.25 22.79
N LEU A 282 11.34 -1.13 24.03
CA LEU A 282 12.18 -0.71 25.16
C LEU A 282 13.30 -1.72 25.44
N ALA A 283 13.02 -3.02 25.39
CA ALA A 283 14.03 -4.05 25.60
C ALA A 283 15.14 -4.01 24.54
N GLU A 284 14.80 -3.74 23.28
CA GLU A 284 15.79 -3.60 22.20
C GLU A 284 16.72 -2.40 22.42
N ILE A 285 16.21 -1.26 22.87
CA ILE A 285 17.06 -0.10 23.21
C ILE A 285 18.01 -0.42 24.36
N LEU A 286 17.52 -1.10 25.40
CA LEU A 286 18.38 -1.51 26.52
C LEU A 286 19.48 -2.48 26.05
N ASP A 287 19.14 -3.39 25.14
CA ASP A 287 20.08 -4.33 24.54
C ASP A 287 21.16 -3.62 23.71
N HIS A 288 20.83 -2.56 22.96
CA HIS A 288 21.83 -1.72 22.28
C HIS A 288 22.85 -1.13 23.26
N GLY A 289 22.40 -0.74 24.46
CA GLY A 289 23.26 -0.27 25.53
C GLY A 289 24.24 -1.33 26.05
N GLU A 290 23.84 -2.60 26.07
CA GLU A 290 24.74 -3.71 26.41
C GLU A 290 25.72 -4.02 25.26
N ARG A 291 25.25 -4.02 24.01
CA ARG A 291 26.10 -4.21 22.82
C ARG A 291 27.17 -3.12 22.69
N ALA A 292 26.85 -1.88 23.09
CA ALA A 292 27.79 -0.75 23.10
C ALA A 292 29.00 -0.94 24.03
N LYS A 293 28.96 -1.90 24.96
CA LYS A 293 30.08 -2.21 25.86
C LYS A 293 31.06 -3.24 25.27
N LEU A 294 30.67 -3.91 24.19
CA LEU A 294 31.51 -4.91 23.53
C LEU A 294 32.67 -4.25 22.79
N SER A 295 33.82 -4.92 22.76
CA SER A 295 34.84 -4.58 21.77
C SER A 295 34.35 -4.91 20.36
N GLU A 296 34.94 -4.29 19.34
CA GLU A 296 34.57 -4.52 17.95
C GLU A 296 34.68 -6.00 17.53
N LYS A 297 35.71 -6.70 18.02
CA LYS A 297 35.88 -8.13 17.78
C LYS A 297 34.76 -8.96 18.41
N GLU A 298 34.32 -8.60 19.62
CA GLU A 298 33.23 -9.29 20.30
C GLU A 298 31.89 -9.02 19.60
N PHE A 299 31.63 -7.78 19.22
CA PHE A 299 30.42 -7.40 18.48
C PHE A 299 30.27 -8.20 17.18
N VAL A 300 31.31 -8.24 16.35
CA VAL A 300 31.31 -9.00 15.09
C VAL A 300 31.11 -10.51 15.32
N ALA A 301 31.57 -11.04 16.45
CA ALA A 301 31.43 -12.45 16.78
C ALA A 301 30.05 -12.84 17.32
N THR A 302 29.31 -11.90 17.92
CA THR A 302 28.07 -12.20 18.67
C THR A 302 26.81 -11.64 18.03
N VAL A 303 26.89 -10.55 17.29
CA VAL A 303 25.72 -9.92 16.69
C VAL A 303 25.56 -10.41 15.26
N GLU A 304 24.50 -11.17 14.99
CA GLU A 304 24.17 -11.61 13.63
C GLU A 304 23.64 -10.45 12.77
N ASP A 305 23.75 -10.57 11.44
CA ASP A 305 23.24 -9.55 10.51
C ASP A 305 21.72 -9.37 10.64
N SER A 306 21.02 -10.45 10.95
CA SER A 306 19.59 -10.49 11.25
C SER A 306 19.20 -9.66 12.49
N MET A 307 20.17 -9.29 13.33
CA MET A 307 19.96 -8.56 14.59
C MET A 307 20.18 -7.05 14.46
N THR A 308 20.51 -6.54 13.26
CA THR A 308 20.78 -5.11 13.02
C THR A 308 19.98 -4.59 11.83
N ARG A 309 19.58 -3.32 11.89
CA ARG A 309 18.73 -2.71 10.85
C ARG A 309 19.54 -2.11 9.71
N LEU A 310 20.80 -1.77 9.96
CA LEU A 310 21.71 -1.26 8.94
C LEU A 310 22.21 -2.39 8.03
N VAL A 311 21.62 -2.51 6.84
CA VAL A 311 22.02 -3.50 5.81
C VAL A 311 23.21 -2.97 5.01
N LEU A 312 24.36 -2.83 5.67
CA LEU A 312 25.64 -2.50 5.04
C LEU A 312 26.65 -3.64 5.20
N ASP A 313 27.69 -3.64 4.36
CA ASP A 313 28.81 -4.58 4.48
C ASP A 313 29.52 -4.37 5.82
N ARG A 314 29.27 -5.28 6.77
CA ARG A 314 29.81 -5.22 8.14
C ARG A 314 31.30 -5.44 8.22
N SER A 315 31.93 -6.03 7.19
CA SER A 315 33.39 -6.05 7.11
C SER A 315 34.00 -4.65 6.88
N LYS A 316 33.16 -3.68 6.54
CA LYS A 316 33.53 -2.29 6.25
C LYS A 316 32.78 -1.26 7.10
N THR A 317 31.86 -1.69 7.94
CA THR A 317 31.03 -0.80 8.77
C THR A 317 31.44 -0.95 10.23
N PRO A 318 32.00 0.10 10.85
CA PRO A 318 32.40 0.06 12.25
C PRO A 318 31.23 -0.31 13.18
N ALA A 319 31.50 -1.13 14.20
CA ALA A 319 30.46 -1.60 15.13
C ALA A 319 29.69 -0.44 15.82
N ASN A 320 30.40 0.65 16.12
CA ASN A 320 29.80 1.85 16.72
C ASN A 320 28.77 2.54 15.80
N ASP A 321 28.98 2.51 14.48
CA ASP A 321 28.07 3.13 13.52
C ASP A 321 26.78 2.30 13.40
N VAL A 322 26.92 0.96 13.40
CA VAL A 322 25.78 0.04 13.42
C VAL A 322 24.92 0.25 14.67
N ILE A 323 25.56 0.27 15.85
CA ILE A 323 24.87 0.49 17.13
C ILE A 323 24.22 1.87 17.18
N ALA A 324 24.91 2.92 16.70
CA ALA A 324 24.37 4.27 16.67
C ALA A 324 23.12 4.35 15.79
N PHE A 325 23.17 3.75 14.60
CA PHE A 325 22.01 3.69 13.70
C PHE A 325 20.82 2.96 14.34
N ASP A 326 21.03 1.75 14.87
CA ASP A 326 19.98 0.96 15.49
C ASP A 326 19.37 1.68 16.71
N ALA A 327 20.21 2.32 17.52
CA ALA A 327 19.76 3.09 18.68
C ALA A 327 18.92 4.31 18.29
N ILE A 328 19.32 5.06 17.26
CA ILE A 328 18.53 6.19 16.72
C ILE A 328 17.19 5.68 16.21
N TRP A 329 17.21 4.61 15.42
CA TRP A 329 16.02 4.05 14.82
C TRP A 329 15.00 3.56 15.85
N ASP A 330 15.43 2.79 16.85
CA ASP A 330 14.53 2.28 17.89
C ASP A 330 14.07 3.39 18.85
N SER A 331 14.92 4.41 19.09
CA SER A 331 14.52 5.60 19.86
C SER A 331 13.40 6.36 19.15
N MET A 332 13.51 6.56 17.83
CA MET A 332 12.46 7.24 17.05
C MET A 332 11.17 6.42 17.00
N HIS A 333 11.26 5.09 16.99
CA HIS A 333 10.10 4.22 17.21
C HIS A 333 9.46 4.44 18.58
N LEU A 334 10.22 4.45 19.67
CA LEU A 334 9.65 4.69 21.01
C LEU A 334 8.96 6.05 21.10
N VAL A 335 9.55 7.10 20.52
CA VAL A 335 8.92 8.43 20.44
C VAL A 335 7.57 8.32 19.72
N ARG A 336 7.51 7.66 18.56
CA ARG A 336 6.25 7.42 17.84
C ARG A 336 5.23 6.66 18.70
N LEU A 337 5.63 5.59 19.38
CA LEU A 337 4.71 4.84 20.25
C LEU A 337 4.19 5.73 21.40
N ALA A 338 5.03 6.59 21.99
CA ALA A 338 4.62 7.52 23.04
C ALA A 338 3.61 8.56 22.52
N LEU A 339 3.83 9.09 21.32
CA LEU A 339 2.92 10.02 20.65
C LEU A 339 1.57 9.36 20.35
N ASN A 340 1.59 8.13 19.81
CA ASN A 340 0.36 7.36 19.54
C ASN A 340 -0.46 7.13 20.83
N LEU A 341 0.19 6.84 21.97
CA LEU A 341 -0.49 6.70 23.26
C LEU A 341 -1.18 7.98 23.73
N ARG A 342 -0.73 9.15 23.24
CA ARG A 342 -1.33 10.47 23.51
C ARG A 342 -2.31 10.90 22.41
N GLY A 343 -2.61 10.02 21.46
CA GLY A 343 -3.49 10.33 20.32
C GLY A 343 -2.87 11.30 19.31
N ILE A 344 -1.53 11.36 19.24
CA ILE A 344 -0.78 12.15 18.27
C ILE A 344 -0.30 11.20 17.17
N ASN A 345 -0.71 11.47 15.94
CA ASN A 345 -0.51 10.59 14.77
C ASN A 345 0.35 11.27 13.69
N VAL A 346 0.67 10.52 12.64
CA VAL A 346 1.71 10.85 11.65
C VAL A 346 1.50 12.19 10.91
N ASN A 347 0.26 12.61 10.71
CA ASN A 347 -0.08 13.89 10.08
C ASN A 347 -0.07 15.09 11.06
N GLN A 348 0.18 14.87 12.36
CA GLN A 348 0.23 15.91 13.41
C GLN A 348 1.66 16.34 13.77
N LYS A 349 2.55 16.50 12.78
CA LYS A 349 3.99 16.80 12.96
C LYS A 349 4.26 17.93 13.94
N SER A 350 3.64 19.10 13.74
CA SER A 350 3.87 20.27 14.61
C SER A 350 3.54 19.99 16.07
N LYS A 351 2.48 19.21 16.34
CA LYS A 351 2.08 18.82 17.69
C LYS A 351 3.04 17.78 18.28
N GLY A 352 3.50 16.83 17.45
CA GLY A 352 4.48 15.83 17.87
C GLY A 352 5.85 16.40 18.25
N VAL A 353 6.24 17.56 17.71
CA VAL A 353 7.49 18.25 18.14
C VAL A 353 7.33 18.96 19.48
N THR A 354 6.14 19.43 19.81
CA THR A 354 5.90 20.22 21.03
C THR A 354 5.60 19.39 22.28
N ASP A 355 5.07 18.18 22.13
CA ASP A 355 4.63 17.27 23.21
C ASP A 355 5.66 16.17 23.53
#